data_AF-A0A967GYC2-F1
#
_entry.id   AF-A0A967GYC2-F1
#
_cell.length_a   1.000
_cell.length_b   1.000
_cell.length_c   1.000
_cell.angle_alpha   90.00
_cell.angle_beta   90.00
_cell.angle_gamma   90.00
#
_symmetry.space_group_name_H-M   'P 1'
#
loop_
_entity.id
_entity.type
_entity.pdbx_description
1 polymer ?
#
loop_
_entity_poly.entity_id
_entity_poly.type
_entity_poly.pdbx_seq_one_letter_code
_entity_poly.pdbx_strand_id
1 'polypeptide(L)'
;MKSARQWLCEDAGYSRARASGRAIRSRCRWLPTLVAAAICTGCGPGKPESQEQSSQDREAAAERAHSQMVKILARIAAADRVSNPYYSEMPVRRVQQALQRARQASASPDTQAGLLAELGKAQLDYGEIEEALKSLHAAHDLFSQGKNPERVLGELSFALGIAYLRWAETENCCARNTPSSCIVPFQREAIHTWKEGSQTAIRYFQQAIATDGVPVA
;
A
#
# COMPACT_ATOMS: atom_id res chain seq x y z
N MET A 1 5.64 14.05 23.46
CA MET A 1 4.82 13.66 22.29
C MET A 1 5.01 12.16 22.09
N LYS A 2 3.95 11.36 22.28
CA LYS A 2 4.04 9.89 22.11
C LYS A 2 3.88 9.57 20.62
N SER A 3 4.66 8.62 20.09
CA SER A 3 4.65 8.26 18.67
C SER A 3 3.44 7.39 18.30
N ALA A 4 2.99 7.48 17.05
CA ALA A 4 1.83 6.78 16.49
C ALA A 4 1.88 5.25 16.64
N ARG A 5 3.04 4.65 16.93
CA ARG A 5 3.18 3.21 17.17
C ARG A 5 2.57 2.71 18.48
N GLN A 6 2.34 3.60 19.45
CA GLN A 6 1.90 3.19 20.78
C GLN A 6 0.38 2.89 20.87
N TRP A 7 -0.40 3.22 19.83
CA TRP A 7 -1.85 3.02 19.79
C TRP A 7 -2.31 1.65 19.28
N LEU A 8 -1.45 0.89 18.57
CA LEU A 8 -1.90 -0.26 17.79
C LEU A 8 -1.96 -1.60 18.54
N CYS A 9 -1.63 -1.67 19.84
CA CYS A 9 -1.47 -2.95 20.54
C CYS A 9 -2.50 -3.29 21.64
N GLU A 10 -3.47 -2.43 21.98
CA GLU A 10 -4.32 -2.69 23.16
C GLU A 10 -5.71 -3.31 22.89
N ASP A 11 -6.26 -3.32 21.67
CA ASP A 11 -7.67 -3.73 21.46
C ASP A 11 -7.89 -4.73 20.31
N ALA A 12 -7.43 -5.98 20.45
CA ALA A 12 -7.80 -7.07 19.54
C ALA A 12 -8.31 -8.32 20.29
N GLY A 13 -9.37 -8.15 21.08
CA GLY A 13 -10.25 -9.24 21.50
C GLY A 13 -11.40 -9.43 20.51
N TYR A 14 -11.28 -10.36 19.56
CA TYR A 14 -12.40 -10.73 18.68
C TYR A 14 -12.73 -12.23 18.79
N SER A 15 -13.93 -12.47 19.33
CA SER A 15 -14.51 -13.77 19.67
C SER A 15 -15.10 -14.50 18.46
N ARG A 16 -15.07 -15.84 18.54
CA ARG A 16 -15.66 -16.85 17.63
C ARG A 16 -17.16 -16.68 17.40
N ALA A 17 -17.63 -17.05 16.21
CA ALA A 17 -19.01 -17.50 15.97
C ALA A 17 -19.06 -18.68 14.98
N ARG A 18 -19.72 -19.76 15.40
CA ARG A 18 -20.07 -20.97 14.63
C ARG A 18 -21.39 -20.77 13.85
N ALA A 19 -21.54 -21.42 12.70
CA ALA A 19 -22.86 -21.76 12.11
C ALA A 19 -22.68 -23.00 11.20
N SER A 20 -23.05 -24.21 11.63
CA SER A 20 -24.38 -24.86 11.54
C SER A 20 -24.63 -25.56 10.19
N GLY A 21 -24.55 -26.89 10.21
CA GLY A 21 -24.86 -27.77 9.09
C GLY A 21 -26.35 -27.92 8.80
N ARG A 22 -26.66 -28.42 7.60
CA ARG A 22 -28.00 -28.88 7.25
C ARG A 22 -27.88 -30.12 6.36
N ALA A 23 -28.31 -31.27 6.88
CA ALA A 23 -28.37 -32.54 6.18
C ALA A 23 -29.69 -32.63 5.38
N ILE A 24 -29.60 -33.01 4.10
CA ILE A 24 -30.75 -33.29 3.25
C ILE A 24 -30.97 -34.80 3.23
N ARG A 25 -32.13 -35.24 3.73
CA ARG A 25 -32.65 -36.60 3.59
C ARG A 25 -33.43 -36.71 2.29
N SER A 26 -33.20 -37.74 1.49
CA SER A 26 -34.15 -38.18 0.46
C SER A 26 -34.28 -39.71 0.47
N ARG A 27 -35.54 -40.15 0.37
CA ARG A 27 -36.00 -41.52 0.55
C ARG A 27 -36.00 -42.30 -0.77
N CYS A 28 -35.44 -43.51 -0.72
CA CYS A 28 -36.00 -44.80 -1.16
C CYS A 28 -37.01 -44.85 -2.33
N ARG A 29 -36.68 -45.59 -3.40
CA ARG A 29 -37.58 -46.60 -3.99
C ARG A 29 -36.82 -47.58 -4.90
N TRP A 30 -37.00 -48.87 -4.62
CA TRP A 30 -36.50 -50.02 -5.39
C TRP A 30 -37.48 -50.42 -6.50
N LEU A 31 -36.95 -50.87 -7.64
CA LEU A 31 -37.60 -51.81 -8.57
C LEU A 31 -36.50 -52.56 -9.34
N PRO A 32 -36.51 -53.91 -9.39
CA PRO A 32 -35.47 -54.70 -10.05
C PRO A 32 -35.92 -55.12 -11.45
N THR A 33 -35.02 -55.02 -12.43
CA THR A 33 -35.11 -55.79 -13.68
C THR A 33 -33.71 -56.18 -14.14
N LEU A 34 -33.56 -57.47 -14.40
CA LEU A 34 -32.34 -58.18 -14.79
C LEU A 34 -32.13 -58.19 -16.31
N VAL A 35 -30.86 -58.45 -16.67
CA VAL A 35 -30.32 -58.99 -17.93
C VAL A 35 -29.89 -57.97 -19.00
N ALA A 36 -28.56 -57.79 -19.15
CA ALA A 36 -27.78 -58.40 -20.23
C ALA A 36 -26.31 -57.98 -20.12
N ALA A 37 -25.43 -58.97 -19.99
CA ALA A 37 -23.98 -58.79 -19.91
C ALA A 37 -23.40 -58.41 -21.28
N ALA A 38 -22.82 -57.22 -21.37
CA ALA A 38 -21.83 -56.86 -22.38
C ALA A 38 -20.48 -56.72 -21.66
N ILE A 39 -19.59 -57.67 -21.91
CA ILE A 39 -18.22 -57.67 -21.42
C ILE A 39 -17.46 -56.60 -22.21
N CYS A 40 -17.46 -55.38 -21.69
CA CYS A 40 -16.45 -54.39 -22.01
C CYS A 40 -15.37 -54.48 -20.94
N THR A 41 -14.15 -54.82 -21.34
CA THR A 41 -12.94 -54.69 -20.53
C THR A 41 -12.74 -53.23 -20.15
N GLY A 42 -13.30 -52.84 -19.00
CA GLY A 42 -13.20 -51.50 -18.43
C GLY A 42 -12.64 -51.60 -17.01
N CYS A 43 -11.68 -50.72 -16.71
CA CYS A 43 -11.03 -50.45 -15.44
C CYS A 43 -11.52 -51.24 -14.22
N GLY A 44 -10.57 -51.91 -13.56
CA GLY A 44 -10.79 -52.57 -12.28
C GLY A 44 -11.45 -51.66 -11.24
N PRO A 45 -12.09 -52.22 -10.21
CA PRO A 45 -12.79 -51.46 -9.20
C PRO A 45 -11.78 -50.79 -8.27
N GLY A 46 -11.15 -49.71 -8.75
CA GLY A 46 -10.69 -48.66 -7.88
C GLY A 46 -11.93 -48.09 -7.23
N LYS A 47 -12.23 -48.52 -6.01
CA LYS A 47 -13.13 -47.77 -5.13
C LYS A 47 -12.70 -46.30 -5.26
N PRO A 48 -13.62 -45.33 -5.44
CA PRO A 48 -13.28 -43.98 -5.07
C PRO A 48 -13.06 -44.04 -3.56
N GLU A 49 -11.81 -44.27 -3.18
CA GLU A 49 -11.34 -44.11 -1.83
C GLU A 49 -11.41 -42.60 -1.61
N SER A 50 -12.61 -42.14 -1.24
CA SER A 50 -12.83 -40.85 -0.66
C SER A 50 -11.98 -40.85 0.61
N GLN A 51 -10.72 -40.46 0.45
CA GLN A 51 -9.85 -40.13 1.56
C GLN A 51 -10.54 -38.95 2.25
N GLU A 52 -11.37 -39.27 3.25
CA GLU A 52 -11.70 -38.36 4.33
C GLU A 52 -10.39 -38.05 5.05
N GLN A 53 -9.58 -37.17 4.44
CA GLN A 53 -8.44 -36.59 5.12
C GLN A 53 -8.97 -35.99 6.42
N SER A 54 -8.40 -36.47 7.53
CA SER A 54 -8.82 -36.04 8.85
C SER A 54 -8.72 -34.51 8.92
N SER A 55 -9.58 -33.89 9.72
CA SER A 55 -9.52 -32.43 9.92
C SER A 55 -8.12 -31.98 10.36
N GLN A 56 -7.41 -32.83 11.11
CA GLN A 56 -6.06 -32.57 11.60
C GLN A 56 -5.00 -32.55 10.49
N ASP A 57 -5.10 -33.46 9.51
CA ASP A 57 -4.15 -33.47 8.38
C ASP A 57 -4.35 -32.25 7.47
N ARG A 58 -5.60 -31.84 7.28
CA ARG A 58 -5.94 -30.62 6.53
C ARG A 58 -5.44 -29.36 7.22
N GLU A 59 -5.59 -29.28 8.54
CA GLU A 59 -5.10 -28.14 9.33
C GLU A 59 -3.56 -28.07 9.31
N ALA A 60 -2.88 -29.20 9.47
CA ALA A 60 -1.41 -29.26 9.37
C ALA A 60 -0.90 -28.92 7.96
N ALA A 61 -1.62 -29.32 6.91
CA ALA A 61 -1.30 -28.94 5.53
C ALA A 61 -1.50 -27.44 5.29
N ALA A 62 -2.59 -26.85 5.80
CA ALA A 62 -2.86 -25.42 5.73
C ALA A 62 -1.77 -24.61 6.45
N GLU A 63 -1.33 -25.04 7.63
CA GLU A 63 -0.25 -24.39 8.38
C GLU A 63 1.09 -24.40 7.62
N ARG A 64 1.43 -25.54 7.00
CA ARG A 64 2.62 -25.64 6.14
C ARG A 64 2.53 -24.72 4.92
N ALA A 65 1.37 -24.68 4.26
CA ALA A 65 1.14 -23.82 3.10
C ALA A 65 1.21 -22.33 3.49
N HIS A 66 0.61 -21.95 4.61
CA HIS A 66 0.70 -20.61 5.17
C HIS A 66 2.15 -20.22 5.46
N SER A 67 2.90 -21.08 6.16
CA SER A 67 4.31 -20.88 6.45
C SER A 67 5.16 -20.73 5.17
N GLN A 68 4.86 -21.50 4.12
CA GLN A 68 5.54 -21.38 2.83
C GLN A 68 5.19 -20.06 2.12
N MET A 69 3.92 -19.65 2.13
CA MET A 69 3.47 -18.37 1.58
C MET A 69 4.19 -17.20 2.25
N VAL A 70 4.25 -17.18 3.59
CA VAL A 70 4.94 -16.13 4.36
C VAL A 70 6.42 -16.03 3.94
N LYS A 71 7.11 -17.17 3.79
CA LYS A 71 8.51 -17.19 3.34
C LYS A 71 8.69 -16.63 1.92
N ILE A 72 7.76 -16.96 1.00
CA ILE A 72 7.79 -16.44 -0.37
C ILE A 72 7.57 -14.93 -0.37
N LEU A 73 6.55 -14.45 0.33
CA LEU A 73 6.24 -13.02 0.42
C LEU A 73 7.38 -12.23 1.05
N ALA A 74 8.04 -12.75 2.09
CA ALA A 74 9.21 -12.12 2.68
C ALA A 74 10.38 -11.99 1.68
N ARG A 75 10.60 -13.02 0.85
CA ARG A 75 11.63 -12.97 -0.20
C ARG A 75 11.30 -11.93 -1.27
N ILE A 76 10.04 -11.89 -1.73
CA ILE A 76 9.59 -10.90 -2.71
C ILE A 76 9.77 -9.49 -2.14
N ALA A 77 9.30 -9.25 -0.91
CA ALA A 77 9.44 -7.96 -0.25
C ALA A 77 10.91 -7.51 -0.12
N ALA A 78 11.83 -8.44 0.15
CA ALA A 78 13.26 -8.14 0.21
C ALA A 78 13.87 -7.83 -1.16
N ALA A 79 13.51 -8.59 -2.20
CA ALA A 79 14.02 -8.37 -3.56
C ALA A 79 13.47 -7.05 -4.14
N ASP A 80 12.17 -6.82 -4.00
CA ASP A 80 11.47 -5.67 -4.56
C ASP A 80 11.97 -4.33 -4.01
N ARG A 81 12.47 -4.30 -2.76
CA ARG A 81 13.13 -3.10 -2.22
C ARG A 81 14.22 -2.56 -3.15
N VAL A 82 14.90 -3.43 -3.91
CA VAL A 82 15.98 -3.03 -4.81
C VAL A 82 15.55 -3.08 -6.27
N SER A 83 14.86 -4.13 -6.69
CA SER A 83 14.59 -4.39 -8.11
C SER A 83 13.25 -3.85 -8.61
N ASN A 84 12.35 -3.43 -7.72
CA ASN A 84 11.02 -2.98 -8.16
C ASN A 84 11.12 -1.65 -8.94
N PRO A 85 10.60 -1.58 -10.17
CA PRO A 85 10.73 -0.40 -11.01
C PRO A 85 9.93 0.81 -10.52
N TYR A 86 8.96 0.61 -9.62
CA TYR A 86 8.05 1.68 -9.16
C TYR A 86 8.33 2.12 -7.72
N TYR A 87 8.60 1.18 -6.81
CA TYR A 87 8.77 1.47 -5.37
C TYR A 87 10.03 0.82 -4.77
N SER A 88 11.11 0.77 -5.53
CA SER A 88 12.43 0.47 -4.98
C SER A 88 13.02 1.67 -4.23
N GLU A 89 13.95 1.41 -3.32
CA GLU A 89 14.71 2.44 -2.59
C GLU A 89 15.82 3.07 -3.47
N MET A 90 16.08 2.50 -4.65
CA MET A 90 17.21 2.89 -5.51
C MET A 90 17.15 4.34 -6.00
N PRO A 91 15.99 4.90 -6.42
CA PRO A 91 15.88 6.32 -6.75
C PRO A 91 16.26 7.22 -5.57
N VAL A 92 15.75 6.92 -4.37
CA VAL A 92 16.06 7.67 -3.14
C VAL A 92 17.57 7.65 -2.88
N ARG A 93 18.18 6.45 -2.87
CA ARG A 93 19.63 6.29 -2.63
C ARG A 93 20.47 7.04 -3.66
N ARG A 94 20.08 7.00 -4.94
CA ARG A 94 20.81 7.68 -6.03
C ARG A 94 20.82 9.18 -5.82
N VAL A 95 19.66 9.79 -5.54
CA VAL A 95 19.56 11.23 -5.35
C VAL A 95 20.26 11.67 -4.06
N GLN A 96 20.19 10.88 -2.98
CA GLN A 96 20.96 11.13 -1.75
C GLN A 96 22.47 11.20 -2.01
N GLN A 97 23.01 10.26 -2.78
CA GLN A 97 24.43 10.27 -3.16
C GLN A 97 24.78 11.47 -4.04
N ALA A 98 23.91 11.83 -4.99
CA ALA A 98 24.10 13.02 -5.82
C ALA A 98 24.12 14.31 -4.99
N LEU A 99 23.18 14.46 -4.06
CA LEU A 99 23.11 15.59 -3.14
C LEU A 99 24.35 15.67 -2.23
N GLN A 100 24.81 14.52 -1.71
CA GLN A 100 26.02 14.47 -0.90
C GLN A 100 27.26 14.93 -1.69
N ARG A 101 27.42 14.45 -2.92
CA ARG A 101 28.53 14.87 -3.81
C ARG A 101 28.45 16.35 -4.16
N ALA A 102 27.25 16.86 -4.46
CA ALA A 102 27.03 18.28 -4.74
C ALA A 102 27.43 19.16 -3.54
N ARG A 103 27.08 18.75 -2.31
CA ARG A 103 27.50 19.44 -1.09
C ARG A 103 29.01 19.42 -0.88
N GLN A 104 29.65 18.25 -1.07
CA GLN A 104 31.11 18.13 -0.96
C GLN A 104 31.84 19.00 -1.99
N ALA A 105 31.29 19.11 -3.20
CA ALA A 105 31.81 19.96 -4.25
C ALA A 105 31.44 21.46 -4.08
N SER A 106 30.76 21.83 -2.98
CA SER A 106 30.27 23.20 -2.74
C SER A 106 29.43 23.76 -3.90
N ALA A 107 28.57 22.91 -4.48
CA ALA A 107 27.67 23.30 -5.56
C ALA A 107 26.74 24.45 -5.15
N SER A 108 26.26 25.21 -6.14
CA SER A 108 25.37 26.35 -5.92
C SER A 108 24.10 25.98 -5.12
N PRO A 109 23.52 26.93 -4.37
CA PRO A 109 22.25 26.72 -3.68
C PRO A 109 21.14 26.19 -4.59
N ASP A 110 21.03 26.69 -5.82
CA ASP A 110 20.02 26.23 -6.78
C ASP A 110 20.22 24.77 -7.20
N THR A 111 21.47 24.34 -7.39
CA THR A 111 21.79 22.93 -7.68
C THR A 111 21.39 22.04 -6.50
N GLN A 112 21.68 22.47 -5.26
CA GLN A 112 21.30 21.74 -4.06
C GLN A 112 19.79 21.69 -3.87
N ALA A 113 19.08 22.79 -4.17
CA ALA A 113 17.63 22.89 -4.10
C ALA A 113 16.94 21.95 -5.09
N GLY A 114 17.44 21.88 -6.34
CA GLY A 114 16.95 20.93 -7.34
C GLY A 114 17.07 19.47 -6.88
N LEU A 115 18.24 19.09 -6.36
CA LEU A 115 18.47 17.74 -5.82
C LEU A 115 17.63 17.44 -4.58
N LEU A 116 17.36 18.43 -3.73
CA LEU A 116 16.44 18.29 -2.59
C LEU A 116 14.99 18.09 -3.06
N ALA A 117 14.56 18.80 -4.09
CA ALA A 117 13.23 18.62 -4.67
C ALA A 117 13.06 17.23 -5.30
N GLU A 118 14.06 16.75 -6.04
CA GLU A 118 14.09 15.38 -6.59
C GLU A 118 14.09 14.32 -5.47
N LEU A 119 14.87 14.55 -4.41
CA LEU A 119 14.93 13.64 -3.27
C LEU A 119 13.57 13.52 -2.60
N GLY A 120 12.91 14.66 -2.36
CA GLY A 120 11.58 14.70 -1.78
C GLY A 120 10.54 13.94 -2.60
N LYS A 121 10.56 14.09 -3.93
CA LYS A 121 9.67 13.33 -4.83
C LYS A 121 9.94 11.82 -4.77
N ALA A 122 11.21 11.41 -4.85
CA ALA A 122 11.57 9.99 -4.75
C ALA A 122 11.19 9.38 -3.39
N GLN A 123 11.33 10.14 -2.30
CA GLN A 123 10.92 9.73 -0.96
C GLN A 123 9.41 9.55 -0.86
N LEU A 124 8.61 10.45 -1.48
CA LEU A 124 7.18 10.25 -1.59
C LEU A 124 6.87 8.94 -2.31
N ASP A 125 7.42 8.73 -3.51
CA ASP A 125 7.14 7.54 -4.31
C ASP A 125 7.47 6.25 -3.54
N TYR A 126 8.54 6.26 -2.74
CA TYR A 126 8.91 5.14 -1.86
C TYR A 126 8.03 5.00 -0.60
N GLY A 127 7.31 6.06 -0.19
CA GLY A 127 6.41 6.07 0.97
C GLY A 127 6.98 6.71 2.24
N GLU A 128 8.15 7.35 2.17
CA GLU A 128 8.80 8.06 3.28
C GLU A 128 8.27 9.50 3.40
N ILE A 129 6.99 9.64 3.78
CA ILE A 129 6.26 10.92 3.74
C ILE A 129 6.91 12.01 4.60
N GLU A 130 7.32 11.70 5.83
CA GLU A 130 7.95 12.68 6.73
C GLU A 130 9.29 13.21 6.18
N GLU A 131 10.08 12.31 5.60
CA GLU A 131 11.39 12.63 5.05
C GLU A 131 11.26 13.42 3.74
N ALA A 132 10.25 13.08 2.94
CA ALA A 132 9.89 13.84 1.76
C ALA A 132 9.52 15.29 2.10
N LEU A 133 8.68 15.50 3.12
CA LEU A 133 8.31 16.85 3.57
C LEU A 133 9.55 17.66 3.93
N LYS A 134 10.47 17.10 4.73
CA LYS A 134 11.74 17.76 5.10
C LYS A 134 12.56 18.17 3.86
N SER A 135 12.72 17.26 2.90
CA SER A 135 13.48 17.54 1.68
C SER A 135 12.81 18.60 0.81
N LEU A 136 11.49 18.52 0.62
CA LEU A 136 10.73 19.48 -0.19
C LEU A 136 10.69 20.87 0.43
N HIS A 137 10.54 20.98 1.76
CA HIS A 137 10.64 22.27 2.46
C HIS A 137 12.02 22.87 2.33
N ALA A 138 13.09 22.08 2.51
CA ALA A 138 14.45 22.57 2.33
C ALA A 138 14.71 23.08 0.90
N ALA A 139 14.17 22.39 -0.12
CA ALA A 139 14.23 22.88 -1.49
C ALA A 139 13.45 24.21 -1.66
N HIS A 140 12.29 24.32 -1.03
CA HIS A 140 11.42 25.49 -1.15
C HIS A 140 12.05 26.71 -0.51
N ASP A 141 12.65 26.55 0.66
CA ASP A 141 13.35 27.62 1.37
C ASP A 141 14.55 28.13 0.56
N LEU A 142 15.32 27.24 -0.09
CA LEU A 142 16.44 27.65 -0.93
C LEU A 142 15.96 28.36 -2.20
N PHE A 143 14.96 27.83 -2.90
CA PHE A 143 14.48 28.45 -4.13
C PHE A 143 13.78 29.80 -3.88
N SER A 144 13.08 29.96 -2.75
CA SER A 144 12.40 31.20 -2.38
C SER A 144 13.36 32.33 -1.97
N GLN A 145 14.58 32.01 -1.55
CA GLN A 145 15.65 32.99 -1.29
C GLN A 145 16.35 33.46 -2.57
N GLY A 146 16.27 32.69 -3.65
CA GLY A 146 16.88 32.99 -4.95
C GLY A 146 15.97 33.81 -5.89
N LYS A 147 16.48 34.10 -7.09
CA LYS A 147 15.70 34.69 -8.19
C LYS A 147 15.18 33.60 -9.12
N ASN A 148 14.40 32.67 -8.57
CA ASN A 148 13.87 31.55 -9.33
C ASN A 148 12.57 31.94 -10.04
N PRO A 149 12.29 31.40 -11.24
CA PRO A 149 11.02 31.62 -11.91
C PRO A 149 9.85 31.17 -11.03
N GLU A 150 8.74 31.92 -11.02
CA GLU A 150 7.55 31.58 -10.23
C GLU A 150 7.07 30.15 -10.48
N ARG A 151 7.20 29.67 -11.73
CA ARG A 151 6.88 28.30 -12.10
C ARG A 151 7.61 27.24 -11.26
N VAL A 152 8.88 27.45 -10.94
CA VAL A 152 9.67 26.49 -10.11
C VAL A 152 9.07 26.39 -8.72
N LEU A 153 8.69 27.53 -8.13
CA LEU A 153 8.00 27.56 -6.84
C LEU A 153 6.61 26.91 -6.94
N GLY A 154 5.88 27.13 -8.03
CA GLY A 154 4.59 26.49 -8.28
C GLY A 154 4.66 24.96 -8.35
N GLU A 155 5.64 24.43 -9.10
CA GLU A 155 5.89 22.98 -9.19
C GLU A 155 6.25 22.38 -7.83
N LEU A 156 7.02 23.10 -7.01
CA LEU A 156 7.40 22.65 -5.68
C LEU A 156 6.25 22.75 -4.67
N SER A 157 5.44 23.81 -4.74
CA SER A 157 4.20 23.91 -3.98
C SER A 157 3.24 22.79 -4.36
N PHE A 158 3.15 22.39 -5.63
CA PHE A 158 2.35 21.23 -6.03
C PHE A 158 2.87 19.94 -5.36
N ALA A 159 4.18 19.69 -5.39
CA ALA A 159 4.78 18.54 -4.74
C ALA A 159 4.56 18.51 -3.22
N LEU A 160 4.69 19.67 -2.54
CA LEU A 160 4.36 19.81 -1.11
C LEU A 160 2.87 19.54 -0.87
N GLY A 161 1.99 20.04 -1.73
CA GLY A 161 0.56 19.74 -1.67
C GLY A 161 0.27 18.24 -1.69
N ILE A 162 0.90 17.49 -2.59
CA ILE A 162 0.79 16.03 -2.67
C ILE A 162 1.34 15.36 -1.41
N ALA A 163 2.51 15.80 -0.91
CA ALA A 163 3.11 15.26 0.31
C ALA A 163 2.16 15.39 1.51
N TYR A 164 1.59 16.59 1.70
CA TYR A 164 0.65 16.87 2.78
C TYR A 164 -0.68 16.13 2.61
N LEU A 165 -1.15 15.93 1.38
CA LEU A 165 -2.36 15.13 1.12
C LEU A 165 -2.16 13.67 1.50
N ARG A 166 -1.00 13.08 1.17
CA ARG A 166 -0.65 11.70 1.55
C ARG A 166 -0.45 11.54 3.05
N TRP A 167 0.12 12.55 3.72
CA TRP A 167 0.18 12.56 5.17
C TRP A 167 -1.23 12.56 5.77
N ALA A 168 -2.13 13.41 5.27
CA ALA A 168 -3.52 13.44 5.69
C ALA A 168 -4.25 12.10 5.45
N GLU A 169 -4.04 11.47 4.30
CA GLU A 169 -4.58 10.13 4.00
C GLU A 169 -4.07 9.10 5.01
N THR A 170 -2.78 9.13 5.33
CA THR A 170 -2.17 8.20 6.29
C THR A 170 -2.79 8.33 7.68
N GLU A 171 -2.98 9.56 8.17
CA GLU A 171 -3.51 9.82 9.51
C GLU A 171 -5.04 9.66 9.63
N ASN A 172 -5.76 9.71 8.51
CA ASN A 172 -7.22 9.64 8.50
C ASN A 172 -7.72 8.35 7.86
N CYS A 173 -7.50 8.16 6.55
CA CYS A 173 -8.08 7.07 5.78
C CYS A 173 -7.40 5.73 6.06
N CYS A 174 -6.07 5.68 6.10
CA CYS A 174 -5.33 4.46 6.37
C CYS A 174 -5.43 4.04 7.84
N ALA A 175 -5.32 5.00 8.76
CA ALA A 175 -5.46 4.75 10.19
C ALA A 175 -6.89 4.34 10.59
N ARG A 176 -7.91 4.81 9.85
CA ARG A 176 -9.33 4.47 10.08
C ARG A 176 -9.92 3.92 8.79
N ASN A 177 -9.46 2.73 8.40
CA ASN A 177 -9.92 2.04 7.21
C ASN A 177 -11.38 1.60 7.37
N THR A 178 -12.30 2.44 6.93
CA THR A 178 -13.73 2.16 6.90
C THR A 178 -14.24 2.28 5.45
N PRO A 179 -15.24 1.48 5.04
CA PRO A 179 -15.80 1.58 3.70
C PRO A 179 -16.32 2.99 3.36
N SER A 180 -16.77 3.74 4.37
CA SER A 180 -17.20 5.14 4.23
C SER A 180 -16.09 6.08 3.75
N SER A 181 -14.81 5.77 4.02
CA SER A 181 -13.67 6.64 3.67
C SER A 181 -13.25 6.55 2.20
N CYS A 182 -13.47 5.40 1.55
CA CYS A 182 -12.87 5.11 0.23
C CYS A 182 -13.89 4.82 -0.89
N ILE A 183 -15.19 4.73 -0.56
CA ILE A 183 -16.25 4.45 -1.54
C ILE A 183 -17.06 5.72 -1.77
N VAL A 184 -17.24 6.09 -3.04
CA VAL A 184 -18.07 7.23 -3.44
C VAL A 184 -19.55 6.83 -3.56
N PRO A 185 -20.49 7.72 -3.17
CA PRO A 185 -20.28 9.05 -2.60
C PRO A 185 -19.79 8.99 -1.14
N PHE A 186 -18.85 9.88 -0.81
CA PHE A 186 -18.28 9.97 0.54
C PHE A 186 -19.34 10.28 1.60
N GLN A 187 -19.29 9.55 2.71
CA GLN A 187 -20.16 9.80 3.87
C GLN A 187 -19.52 10.82 4.82
N ARG A 188 -20.27 11.31 5.82
CA ARG A 188 -19.75 12.30 6.79
C ARG A 188 -18.51 11.80 7.52
N GLU A 189 -18.43 10.50 7.75
CA GLU A 189 -17.34 9.81 8.42
C GLU A 189 -16.04 9.83 7.60
N ALA A 190 -16.12 10.10 6.28
CA ALA A 190 -14.97 10.25 5.40
C ALA A 190 -14.26 11.60 5.57
N ILE A 191 -14.89 12.58 6.23
CA ILE A 191 -14.30 13.90 6.44
C ILE A 191 -13.13 13.76 7.40
N HIS A 192 -11.95 14.20 6.97
CA HIS A 192 -10.73 14.18 7.78
C HIS A 192 -10.96 14.84 9.15
N THR A 193 -10.64 14.09 10.20
CA THR A 193 -10.67 14.58 11.59
C THR A 193 -9.37 15.33 11.88
N TRP A 194 -8.24 14.76 11.49
CA TRP A 194 -6.92 15.40 11.53
C TRP A 194 -6.73 16.24 10.27
N LYS A 195 -7.15 17.51 10.37
CA LYS A 195 -7.27 18.40 9.22
C LYS A 195 -5.97 19.07 8.80
N GLU A 196 -4.94 19.06 9.65
CA GLU A 196 -3.69 19.77 9.42
C GLU A 196 -3.06 19.44 8.07
N GLY A 197 -2.88 18.15 7.76
CA GLY A 197 -2.35 17.70 6.48
C GLY A 197 -3.21 18.18 5.30
N SER A 198 -4.53 17.94 5.34
CA SER A 198 -5.44 18.31 4.24
C SER A 198 -5.55 19.83 4.02
N GLN A 199 -5.59 20.61 5.10
CA GLN A 199 -5.68 22.06 5.03
C GLN A 199 -4.36 22.66 4.53
N THR A 200 -3.23 22.07 4.91
CA THR A 200 -1.92 22.49 4.42
C THR A 200 -1.74 22.14 2.95
N ALA A 201 -2.19 20.96 2.53
CA ALA A 201 -2.23 20.59 1.11
C ALA A 201 -3.01 21.62 0.28
N ILE A 202 -4.21 22.02 0.74
CA ILE A 202 -5.01 23.06 0.07
C ILE A 202 -4.21 24.36 -0.10
N ARG A 203 -3.53 24.85 0.94
CA ARG A 203 -2.73 26.09 0.85
C ARG A 203 -1.64 25.98 -0.21
N TYR A 204 -0.93 24.86 -0.27
CA TYR A 204 0.12 24.65 -1.26
C TYR A 204 -0.42 24.46 -2.68
N PHE A 205 -1.56 23.76 -2.84
CA PHE A 205 -2.22 23.69 -4.14
C PHE A 205 -2.71 25.06 -4.63
N GLN A 206 -3.23 25.90 -3.74
CA GLN A 206 -3.60 27.28 -4.06
C GLN A 206 -2.41 28.10 -4.55
N GLN A 207 -1.22 27.92 -3.95
CA GLN A 207 0.00 28.55 -4.44
C GLN A 207 0.40 28.01 -5.82
N ALA A 208 0.33 26.70 -6.02
CA ALA A 208 0.69 26.07 -7.29
C ALA A 208 -0.15 26.59 -8.47
N ILE A 209 -1.48 26.67 -8.30
CA ILE A 209 -2.39 27.16 -9.35
C ILE A 209 -2.30 28.67 -9.60
N ALA A 210 -1.70 29.42 -8.68
CA ALA A 210 -1.50 30.86 -8.84
C ALA A 210 -0.28 31.21 -9.72
N THR A 211 0.55 30.22 -10.05
CA THR A 211 1.71 30.38 -10.95
C THR A 211 1.33 30.07 -12.41
N ASP A 212 2.13 30.54 -13.38
CA ASP A 212 1.96 30.27 -14.82
C ASP A 212 2.07 28.77 -15.14
N GLY A 213 0.99 28.03 -14.87
CA GLY A 213 0.75 26.63 -15.18
C GLY A 213 1.83 25.65 -14.70
N VAL A 214 1.52 24.83 -13.70
CA VAL A 214 2.22 23.55 -13.55
C VAL A 214 1.92 22.74 -14.81
N PRO A 215 2.92 22.36 -15.64
CA PRO A 215 2.65 21.53 -16.80
C PRO A 215 1.98 20.24 -16.32
N VAL A 216 0.81 19.96 -16.86
CA VAL A 216 0.25 18.61 -16.80
C VAL A 216 1.17 17.77 -17.67
N ALA A 217 2.05 17.00 -17.04
CA ALA A 217 3.01 16.13 -17.71
C ALA A 217 2.29 15.11 -18.61
#